data_AF-A0A6L8T0P6-F1
#
_entry.id   AF-A0A6L8T0P6-F1
#
_cell.length_a   1.000
_cell.length_b   1.000
_cell.length_c   1.000
_cell.angle_alpha   90.00
_cell.angle_beta   90.00
_cell.angle_gamma   90.00
#
_symmetry.space_group_name_H-M   'P 1'
#
loop_
_entity.id
_entity.type
_entity.pdbx_description
1 polymer ?
#
loop_
_entity_poly.entity_id
_entity_poly.type
_entity_poly.pdbx_seq_one_letter_code
_entity_poly.pdbx_strand_id
1 'polypeptide(L)'
;MAYKIFILFTMIFCHIVDDYYLQGWLASAKQKSWWEKNAPGKLYKYDYLAALFMHSFSWSFMIMLPPTIALMIIGGKWNPLLLVMNLLIHMLVDDMKANKKKINLIQDQITHMFQIAFTWGCLIGKL
;
A
#
# COMPACT_ATOMS: atom_id res chain seq x y z
N MET A 1 13.75 22.17 -2.16
CA MET A 1 14.50 20.90 -2.16
C MET A 1 14.34 20.15 -0.84
N ALA A 2 14.73 20.73 0.30
CA ALA A 2 14.66 20.07 1.62
C ALA A 2 13.26 19.53 1.98
N TYR A 3 12.21 20.35 1.86
CA TYR A 3 10.85 19.90 2.21
C TYR A 3 10.34 18.76 1.31
N LYS A 4 10.74 18.71 0.03
CA LYS A 4 10.36 17.64 -0.89
C LYS A 4 10.97 16.31 -0.45
N ILE A 5 12.25 16.32 -0.06
CA ILE A 5 12.95 15.15 0.47
C ILE A 5 12.31 14.72 1.80
N PHE A 6 11.94 15.67 2.66
CA PHE A 6 11.22 15.37 3.90
C PHE A 6 9.86 14.69 3.64
N ILE A 7 9.10 15.13 2.63
CA ILE A 7 7.87 14.46 2.21
C ILE A 7 8.15 13.03 1.79
N LEU A 8 9.19 12.77 0.98
CA LEU A 8 9.56 11.41 0.58
C LEU A 8 9.86 10.52 1.78
N PHE A 9 10.66 10.99 2.74
CA PHE A 9 10.94 10.24 3.96
C PHE A 9 9.68 10.02 4.81
N THR A 10 8.76 10.98 4.84
CA THR A 10 7.48 10.83 5.53
C THR A 10 6.60 9.78 4.83
N MET A 11 6.58 9.72 3.49
CA MET A 11 5.88 8.65 2.76
C MET A 11 6.46 7.26 3.09
N ILE A 12 7.79 7.14 3.16
CA ILE A 12 8.47 5.90 3.57
C ILE A 12 8.10 5.54 5.01
N PHE A 13 8.11 6.52 5.92
CA PHE A 13 7.70 6.31 7.31
C PHE A 13 6.24 5.84 7.41
N CYS A 14 5.31 6.45 6.67
CA CYS A 14 3.92 6.03 6.61
C CYS A 14 3.78 4.59 6.08
N HIS A 15 4.55 4.21 5.06
CA HIS A 15 4.60 2.82 4.59
C HIS A 15 5.07 1.87 5.69
N ILE A 16 6.14 2.21 6.44
CA ILE A 16 6.64 1.37 7.54
C ILE A 16 5.56 1.22 8.62
N VAL A 17 4.92 2.33 9.02
CA VAL A 17 3.86 2.34 10.04
C VAL A 17 2.70 1.44 9.63
N ASP A 18 2.18 1.59 8.41
CA ASP A 18 1.01 0.83 7.97
C ASP A 18 1.35 -0.66 7.72
N ASP A 19 2.46 -0.94 7.03
CA ASP A 19 2.78 -2.29 6.58
C ASP A 19 3.41 -3.18 7.67
N TYR A 20 4.02 -2.59 8.71
CA TYR A 20 4.67 -3.36 9.78
C TYR A 20 3.98 -3.25 11.13
N TYR A 21 3.33 -2.13 11.45
CA TYR A 21 2.81 -1.88 12.79
C TYR A 21 1.28 -1.91 12.87
N LEU A 22 0.57 -1.36 11.88
CA LEU A 22 -0.89 -1.19 11.95
C LEU A 22 -1.72 -2.34 11.37
N GLN A 23 -1.10 -3.38 10.80
CA GLN A 23 -1.85 -4.43 10.10
C GLN A 23 -2.82 -5.22 11.00
N GLY A 24 -2.50 -5.43 12.28
CA GLY A 24 -3.39 -6.11 13.25
C GLY A 24 -4.01 -7.41 12.70
N TRP A 25 -5.34 -7.52 12.75
CA TRP A 25 -6.09 -8.67 12.21
C TRP A 25 -5.96 -8.81 10.68
N LEU A 26 -5.84 -7.71 9.94
CA LEU A 26 -5.74 -7.73 8.48
C LEU A 26 -4.47 -8.46 8.01
N ALA A 27 -3.39 -8.46 8.80
CA ALA A 27 -2.18 -9.24 8.50
C ALA A 27 -2.48 -10.74 8.29
N SER A 28 -3.42 -11.25 9.09
CA SER A 28 -3.87 -12.63 9.03
C SER A 28 -4.98 -12.80 7.99
N ALA A 29 -5.99 -11.93 8.01
CA ALA A 29 -7.16 -12.04 7.15
C ALA A 29 -6.85 -11.86 5.65
N LYS A 30 -5.76 -11.17 5.27
CA LYS A 30 -5.34 -11.07 3.86
C LYS A 30 -4.78 -12.39 3.30
N GLN A 31 -4.51 -13.37 4.16
CA GLN A 31 -3.96 -14.67 3.79
C GLN A 31 -5.07 -15.70 3.59
N LYS A 32 -5.10 -16.33 2.42
CA LYS A 32 -6.07 -17.39 2.09
C LYS A 32 -6.03 -18.57 3.08
N SER A 33 -4.84 -18.95 3.53
CA SER A 33 -4.64 -20.02 4.50
C SER A 33 -5.31 -19.75 5.86
N TRP A 34 -5.45 -18.49 6.25
CA TRP A 34 -6.14 -18.12 7.48
C TRP A 34 -7.64 -18.45 7.38
N TRP A 35 -8.26 -18.19 6.23
CA TRP A 35 -9.67 -18.54 5.99
C TRP A 35 -9.89 -20.03 5.85
N GLU A 36 -8.98 -20.75 5.17
CA GLU A 36 -9.01 -22.22 5.09
C GLU A 36 -8.96 -22.87 6.49
N LYS A 37 -8.26 -22.24 7.44
CA LYS A 37 -8.14 -22.74 8.82
C LYS A 37 -9.32 -22.32 9.71
N ASN A 38 -9.72 -21.05 9.67
CA ASN A 38 -10.66 -20.48 10.66
C ASN A 38 -12.12 -20.44 10.17
N ALA A 39 -12.35 -20.50 8.86
CA ALA A 39 -13.66 -20.46 8.23
C ALA A 39 -13.70 -21.32 6.95
N PRO A 40 -13.57 -22.66 7.07
CA PRO A 40 -13.37 -23.56 5.91
C PRO A 40 -14.59 -23.71 4.99
N GLY A 41 -15.71 -23.06 5.31
CA GLY A 41 -16.92 -23.12 4.50
C GLY A 41 -16.70 -22.58 3.09
N LYS A 42 -17.30 -23.24 2.07
CA LYS A 42 -17.17 -22.83 0.66
C LYS A 42 -17.55 -21.36 0.40
N LEU A 43 -18.49 -20.84 1.20
CA LEU A 43 -18.94 -19.45 1.15
C LEU A 43 -17.77 -18.45 1.36
N TYR A 44 -16.85 -18.74 2.27
CA TYR A 44 -15.80 -17.82 2.73
C TYR A 44 -14.46 -17.98 2.00
N LYS A 45 -14.42 -18.84 0.98
CA LYS A 45 -13.19 -19.19 0.24
C LYS A 45 -12.46 -17.97 -0.34
N TYR A 46 -13.18 -16.90 -0.65
CA TYR A 46 -12.67 -15.70 -1.30
C TYR A 46 -12.65 -14.45 -0.41
N ASP A 47 -13.02 -14.56 0.87
CA ASP A 47 -13.10 -13.42 1.78
C ASP A 47 -11.74 -12.75 2.02
N TYR A 48 -10.64 -13.51 1.86
CA TYR A 48 -9.29 -12.97 1.90
C TYR A 48 -9.06 -11.86 0.86
N LEU A 49 -9.78 -11.86 -0.28
CA LEU A 49 -9.67 -10.81 -1.30
C LEU A 49 -10.21 -9.48 -0.79
N ALA A 50 -11.28 -9.49 0.01
CA ALA A 50 -11.83 -8.29 0.61
C ALA A 50 -10.86 -7.73 1.67
N ALA A 51 -10.31 -8.58 2.54
CA ALA A 51 -9.31 -8.19 3.51
C ALA A 51 -8.02 -7.65 2.86
N LEU A 52 -7.57 -8.31 1.78
CA LEU A 52 -6.44 -7.87 0.99
C LEU A 52 -6.68 -6.49 0.37
N PHE A 53 -7.84 -6.28 -0.26
CA PHE A 53 -8.22 -4.97 -0.81
C PHE A 53 -8.23 -3.88 0.26
N MET A 54 -8.82 -4.14 1.43
CA MET A 54 -8.87 -3.17 2.53
C MET A 54 -7.48 -2.81 3.05
N HIS A 55 -6.59 -3.80 3.18
CA HIS A 55 -5.20 -3.56 3.54
C HIS A 55 -4.49 -2.71 2.47
N SER A 56 -4.62 -3.06 1.18
CA SER A 56 -4.02 -2.31 0.08
C SER A 56 -4.53 -0.87 -0.01
N PHE A 57 -5.80 -0.66 0.34
CA PHE A 57 -6.39 0.68 0.42
C PHE A 57 -5.80 1.49 1.56
N SER A 58 -5.74 0.94 2.78
CA SER A 58 -5.10 1.60 3.93
C SER A 58 -3.69 2.04 3.58
N TRP A 59 -2.90 1.11 3.02
CA TRP A 59 -1.51 1.37 2.66
C TRP A 59 -1.37 2.47 1.60
N SER A 60 -2.14 2.38 0.52
CA SER A 60 -2.10 3.35 -0.58
C SER A 60 -2.53 4.73 -0.14
N PHE A 61 -3.53 4.80 0.76
CA PHE A 61 -3.97 6.05 1.37
C PHE A 61 -2.86 6.64 2.24
N MET A 62 -2.24 5.82 3.10
CA MET A 62 -1.17 6.25 4.02
C MET A 62 0.04 6.83 3.29
N ILE A 63 0.53 6.19 2.22
CA ILE A 63 1.66 6.74 1.46
C ILE A 63 1.30 8.00 0.66
N MET A 64 0.02 8.18 0.30
CA MET A 64 -0.46 9.36 -0.42
C MET A 64 -0.81 10.53 0.49
N LEU A 65 -0.96 10.30 1.80
CA LEU A 65 -1.35 11.35 2.75
C LEU A 65 -0.35 12.51 2.80
N PRO A 66 0.97 12.31 2.97
CA PRO A 66 1.94 13.41 3.02
C PRO A 66 1.96 14.29 1.75
N PRO A 67 2.08 13.75 0.51
CA PRO A 67 2.09 14.59 -0.68
C PRO A 67 0.73 15.25 -0.94
N THR A 68 -0.37 14.61 -0.57
CA THR A 68 -1.71 15.20 -0.73
C THR A 68 -1.87 16.44 0.16
N ILE A 69 -1.48 16.36 1.43
CA ILE A 69 -1.51 17.51 2.35
C ILE A 69 -0.60 18.64 1.82
N ALA A 70 0.61 18.31 1.38
CA ALA A 70 1.53 19.31 0.82
C ALA A 70 0.94 20.03 -0.40
N LEU A 71 0.29 19.30 -1.31
CA LEU A 71 -0.39 19.86 -2.48
C LEU A 71 -1.57 20.77 -2.10
N MET A 72 -2.34 20.41 -1.07
CA MET A 72 -3.45 21.23 -0.59
C MET A 72 -2.98 22.57 -0.01
N ILE A 73 -1.81 22.61 0.61
CA ILE A 73 -1.26 23.81 1.28
C ILE A 73 -0.49 24.69 0.28
N ILE A 74 0.41 24.09 -0.50
CA ILE A 74 1.35 24.81 -1.37
C ILE A 74 0.72 25.11 -2.76
N GLY A 75 -0.36 24.40 -3.09
CA GLY A 75 -0.95 24.40 -4.43
C GLY A 75 -0.27 23.37 -5.33
N GLY A 76 -1.05 22.79 -6.25
CA GLY A 76 -0.59 21.80 -7.20
C GLY A 76 -1.74 20.96 -7.74
N LYS A 77 -1.43 20.01 -8.62
CA LYS A 77 -2.43 19.11 -9.22
C LYS A 77 -2.38 17.75 -8.53
N TRP A 78 -3.42 17.46 -7.75
CA TRP A 78 -3.64 16.12 -7.23
C TRP A 78 -4.17 15.19 -8.32
N ASN A 79 -3.77 13.91 -8.29
CA ASN A 79 -4.17 12.94 -9.30
C ASN A 79 -4.76 11.66 -8.66
N PRO A 80 -6.09 11.44 -8.74
CA PRO A 80 -6.74 10.25 -8.19
C PRO A 80 -6.27 8.94 -8.84
N LEU A 81 -5.76 9.00 -10.08
CA LEU A 81 -5.28 7.81 -10.79
C LEU A 81 -4.10 7.16 -10.05
N LEU A 82 -3.24 7.96 -9.39
CA LEU A 82 -2.12 7.43 -8.62
C LEU A 82 -2.58 6.62 -7.40
N LEU A 83 -3.69 7.02 -6.77
CA LEU A 83 -4.26 6.27 -5.65
C LEU A 83 -4.76 4.90 -6.13
N VAL A 84 -5.52 4.89 -7.23
CA VAL A 84 -6.05 3.65 -7.81
C VAL A 84 -4.92 2.74 -8.28
N MET A 85 -3.89 3.28 -8.94
CA MET A 85 -2.73 2.50 -9.36
C MET A 85 -1.97 1.90 -8.16
N ASN A 86 -1.71 2.70 -7.12
CA ASN A 86 -1.04 2.19 -5.93
C ASN A 86 -1.83 1.07 -5.25
N LEU A 87 -3.15 1.25 -5.13
CA LEU A 87 -4.08 0.26 -4.57
C LEU A 87 -4.00 -1.07 -5.33
N LEU A 88 -4.14 -1.03 -6.65
CA LEU A 88 -4.15 -2.23 -7.47
C LEU A 88 -2.79 -2.93 -7.48
N ILE A 89 -1.69 -2.18 -7.61
CA ILE A 89 -0.34 -2.76 -7.59
C ILE A 89 -0.06 -3.39 -6.22
N HIS A 90 -0.34 -2.69 -5.12
CA HIS A 90 -0.13 -3.21 -3.76
C HIS A 90 -0.92 -4.49 -3.53
N MET A 91 -2.20 -4.52 -3.93
CA MET A 91 -3.04 -5.71 -3.84
C MET A 91 -2.44 -6.90 -4.60
N LEU A 92 -1.97 -6.67 -5.83
CA LEU A 92 -1.37 -7.73 -6.65
C LEU A 92 -0.06 -8.24 -6.06
N VAL A 93 0.81 -7.35 -5.58
CA VAL A 93 2.12 -7.69 -5.00
C VAL A 93 1.93 -8.49 -3.70
N ASP A 94 1.07 -8.04 -2.81
CA ASP A 94 0.78 -8.77 -1.57
C ASP A 94 0.13 -10.13 -1.83
N ASP A 95 -0.78 -10.23 -2.81
CA ASP A 95 -1.33 -11.53 -3.22
C ASP A 95 -0.26 -12.46 -3.79
N MET A 96 0.67 -11.92 -4.58
CA MET A 96 1.81 -12.67 -5.11
C MET A 96 2.72 -13.20 -4.00
N LYS A 97 2.97 -12.40 -2.95
CA LYS A 97 3.79 -12.78 -1.79
C LYS A 97 3.06 -13.76 -0.88
N ALA A 98 1.91 -13.35 -0.34
CA ALA A 98 1.25 -14.03 0.78
C ALA A 98 0.42 -15.25 0.34
N ASN A 99 -0.21 -15.20 -0.84
CA ASN A 99 -1.15 -16.24 -1.27
C ASN A 99 -0.58 -17.13 -2.38
N LYS A 100 0.02 -16.53 -3.42
CA LYS A 100 0.58 -17.27 -4.56
C LYS A 100 2.02 -17.73 -4.34
N LYS A 101 2.72 -17.18 -3.34
CA LYS A 101 4.12 -17.51 -2.98
C LYS A 101 5.08 -17.41 -4.19
N LYS A 102 4.85 -16.43 -5.07
CA LYS A 102 5.64 -16.19 -6.29
C LYS A 102 6.81 -15.23 -6.07
N ILE A 103 6.71 -14.39 -5.04
CA ILE A 103 7.75 -13.43 -4.66
C ILE A 103 8.02 -13.52 -3.16
N ASN A 104 9.20 -13.07 -2.75
CA ASN A 104 9.57 -12.96 -1.34
C ASN A 104 9.39 -11.53 -0.80
N LEU A 105 9.64 -11.35 0.50
CA LEU A 105 9.53 -10.05 1.17
C LEU A 105 10.44 -8.98 0.56
N ILE A 106 11.65 -9.33 0.10
CA ILE A 106 12.56 -8.35 -0.50
C ILE A 106 11.97 -7.78 -1.79
N GLN A 107 11.47 -8.64 -2.68
CA GLN A 107 10.87 -8.23 -3.95
C GLN A 107 9.60 -7.39 -3.76
N ASP A 108 8.79 -7.77 -2.78
CA ASP A 108 7.61 -7.03 -2.33
C ASP A 108 7.96 -5.62 -1.84
N GLN A 109 8.90 -5.50 -0.88
CA GLN A 109 9.30 -4.22 -0.32
C GLN A 109 10.02 -3.32 -1.34
N ILE A 110 10.81 -3.90 -2.25
CA ILE A 110 11.38 -3.16 -3.39
C ILE A 110 10.25 -2.56 -4.25
N THR A 111 9.18 -3.33 -4.52
CA THR A 111 8.04 -2.83 -5.31
C THR A 111 7.32 -1.71 -4.58
N HIS A 112 7.10 -1.82 -3.28
CA HIS A 112 6.53 -0.74 -2.45
C HIS A 112 7.40 0.52 -2.49
N MET A 113 8.74 0.40 -2.41
CA MET A 113 9.66 1.54 -2.53
C MET A 113 9.58 2.21 -3.91
N PHE A 114 9.46 1.43 -4.99
CA PHE A 114 9.24 1.97 -6.33
C PHE A 114 7.91 2.72 -6.44
N GLN A 115 6.82 2.19 -5.87
CA GLN A 115 5.52 2.87 -5.83
C GLN A 115 5.60 4.23 -5.13
N ILE A 116 6.28 4.29 -3.98
CA ILE A 116 6.49 5.52 -3.21
C ILE A 116 7.32 6.53 -4.02
N ALA A 117 8.47 6.12 -4.55
CA ALA A 117 9.36 7.00 -5.31
C ALA A 117 8.68 7.53 -6.59
N PHE A 118 7.95 6.68 -7.30
CA PHE A 118 7.19 7.07 -8.49
C PHE A 118 6.09 8.08 -8.15
N THR A 119 5.28 7.78 -7.12
CA THR A 119 4.20 8.67 -6.66
C THR A 119 4.74 10.03 -6.22
N TRP A 120 5.84 10.05 -5.48
CA TRP A 120 6.54 11.26 -5.07
C TRP A 120 7.03 12.07 -6.28
N GLY A 121 7.64 11.41 -7.26
CA GLY A 121 8.11 12.06 -8.49
C GLY A 121 6.97 12.70 -9.29
N CYS A 122 5.82 12.03 -9.37
CA CYS A 122 4.64 12.53 -10.07
C CYS A 122 3.99 13.73 -9.37
N LEU A 123 3.89 13.72 -8.04
CA LEU A 123 3.13 14.72 -7.28
C LEU A 123 4.00 15.88 -6.76
N ILE A 124 5.23 15.59 -6.35
CA ILE A 124 6.09 16.53 -5.60
C ILE A 124 7.36 16.88 -6.37
N GLY A 125 7.88 15.97 -7.20
CA GLY A 125 9.15 16.15 -7.90
C GLY A 125 9.22 17.48 -8.67
N LYS A 126 8.12 17.89 -9.30
CA LYS A 126 8.01 19.08 -10.16
C LYS A 126 7.39 20.33 -9.49
N LEU A 127 6.95 20.24 -8.23
CA LEU A 127 6.52 21.42 -7.44
C LEU A 127 7.68 22.38 -7.18
#